data_AF-A0A1E4TR26-F1
#
_entry.id   AF-A0A1E4TR26-F1
#
_cell.length_a   1.000
_cell.length_b   1.000
_cell.length_c   1.000
_cell.angle_alpha   90.00
_cell.angle_beta   90.00
_cell.angle_gamma   90.00
#
_symmetry.space_group_name_H-M   'P 1'
#
loop_
_entity.id
_entity.type
_entity.pdbx_description
1 polymer ?
#
loop_
_entity_poly.entity_id
_entity_poly.type
_entity_poly.pdbx_seq_one_letter_code
_entity_poly.pdbx_strand_id
1 'polypeptide(L)'
;KHKLKPARVQVDPDSINDDSKPPQTGTVFNIWYAKWSGGDSNNNHQQVHSRTRCNIKLDSGYTKADKHRLKEPIFCLYFARGSCCMGKNCEYLHRLPTDDDLVSQTHDCFGREKFSDYRDDMGGIGNFNRINRTLYIGRINNMSDPNVELKISENFKQFGDIEKIRVIHEKNIAFVRYKNELNAQFAKEAMAHQSLDRGNEKECLNVRWANEDPDPEAQRREKRKREE
;
A
#
# COMPACT_ATOMS: atom_id res chain seq x y z
N LYS A 1 19.56 -23.42 -5.60
CA LYS A 1 18.22 -23.06 -5.07
C LYS A 1 18.40 -22.49 -3.66
N HIS A 2 18.27 -21.18 -3.46
CA HIS A 2 18.36 -20.60 -2.11
C HIS A 2 17.21 -21.17 -1.26
N LYS A 3 17.53 -21.72 -0.08
CA LYS A 3 16.51 -22.11 0.90
C LYS A 3 15.74 -20.86 1.30
N LEU A 4 14.42 -20.87 1.15
CA LEU A 4 13.57 -19.77 1.59
C LEU A 4 13.74 -19.63 3.11
N LYS A 5 14.09 -18.42 3.56
CA LYS A 5 14.16 -18.09 4.98
C LYS A 5 12.75 -17.94 5.56
N PRO A 6 12.54 -18.21 6.86
CA PRO A 6 11.26 -17.93 7.51
C PRO A 6 10.97 -16.43 7.48
N ALA A 7 9.69 -16.07 7.36
CA ALA A 7 9.28 -14.68 7.51
C ALA A 7 9.58 -14.16 8.92
N ARG A 8 10.09 -12.92 9.00
CA ARG A 8 10.47 -12.28 10.26
C ARG A 8 9.22 -11.80 11.02
N VAL A 9 9.27 -11.86 12.35
CA VAL A 9 8.32 -11.14 13.23
C VAL A 9 8.69 -9.65 13.21
N GLN A 10 7.79 -8.80 12.72
CA GLN A 10 8.07 -7.37 12.50
C GLN A 10 7.87 -6.54 13.77
N VAL A 11 6.83 -6.87 14.53
CA VAL A 11 6.47 -6.21 15.79
C VAL A 11 6.29 -7.27 16.86
N ASP A 12 6.81 -6.98 18.05
CA ASP A 12 6.57 -7.80 19.22
C ASP A 12 5.11 -7.62 19.67
N PRO A 13 4.29 -8.69 19.79
CA PRO A 13 2.93 -8.59 20.31
C PRO A 13 2.81 -7.74 21.58
N ASP A 14 3.78 -7.84 22.49
CA ASP A 14 3.75 -7.18 23.80
C ASP A 14 4.06 -5.68 23.71
N SER A 15 4.60 -5.20 22.57
CA SER A 15 4.90 -3.80 22.33
C SER A 15 3.69 -2.96 21.88
N ILE A 16 2.54 -3.61 21.61
CA ILE A 16 1.29 -2.93 21.25
C ILE A 16 0.56 -2.53 22.54
N ASN A 17 0.98 -1.41 23.14
CA ASN A 17 0.44 -0.91 24.41
C ASN A 17 -0.69 0.13 24.24
N ASP A 18 -1.48 0.34 25.30
CA ASP A 18 -2.62 1.28 25.33
C ASP A 18 -2.19 2.75 25.05
N ASP A 19 -0.94 3.10 25.40
CA ASP A 19 -0.34 4.42 25.11
C ASP A 19 -0.08 4.68 23.61
N SER A 20 -0.25 3.67 22.75
CA SER A 20 -0.17 3.82 21.29
C SER A 20 -1.46 4.36 20.66
N LYS A 21 -2.54 4.50 21.45
CA LYS A 21 -3.82 5.00 20.96
C LYS A 21 -3.71 6.49 20.57
N PRO A 22 -4.10 6.87 19.34
CA PRO A 22 -4.27 8.28 19.00
C PRO A 22 -5.36 8.89 19.89
N PRO A 23 -5.42 10.23 19.99
CA PRO A 23 -6.44 10.93 20.77
C PRO A 23 -7.84 10.38 20.49
N GLN A 24 -8.61 10.15 21.56
CA GLN A 24 -9.94 9.56 21.45
C GLN A 24 -10.85 10.45 20.61
N THR A 25 -11.19 9.96 19.42
CA THR A 25 -12.05 10.66 18.45
C THR A 25 -13.29 9.84 18.11
N GLY A 26 -13.57 8.78 18.87
CA GLY A 26 -14.72 7.92 18.70
C GLY A 26 -14.92 6.98 19.89
N THR A 27 -15.87 6.07 19.76
CA THR A 27 -16.30 5.17 20.84
C THR A 27 -15.55 3.85 20.85
N VAL A 28 -15.14 3.35 19.68
CA VAL A 28 -14.43 2.05 19.56
C VAL A 28 -13.04 2.25 18.96
N PHE A 29 -11.99 1.94 19.71
CA PHE A 29 -10.62 1.96 19.19
C PHE A 29 -10.29 0.66 18.46
N ASN A 30 -9.97 0.76 17.18
CA ASN A 30 -9.49 -0.36 16.38
C ASN A 30 -7.96 -0.42 16.43
N ILE A 31 -7.45 -1.34 17.27
CA ILE A 31 -6.02 -1.55 17.55
C ILE A 31 -5.21 -1.77 16.27
N TRP A 32 -5.78 -2.48 15.29
CA TRP A 32 -5.11 -2.87 14.06
C TRP A 32 -5.03 -1.76 12.99
N TYR A 33 -5.94 -0.79 13.05
CA TYR A 33 -5.92 0.38 12.16
C TYR A 33 -5.45 1.65 12.88
N ALA A 34 -5.14 1.55 14.17
CA ALA A 34 -4.91 2.68 15.07
C ALA A 34 -5.95 3.79 14.85
N LYS A 35 -7.24 3.43 14.75
CA LYS A 35 -8.33 4.36 14.42
C LYS A 35 -9.51 4.19 15.36
N TRP A 36 -10.09 5.31 15.76
CA TRP A 36 -11.36 5.34 16.46
C TRP A 36 -12.53 5.24 15.48
N SER A 37 -13.53 4.47 15.84
CA SER A 37 -14.80 4.30 15.12
C SER A 37 -15.94 4.91 15.94
N GLY A 38 -16.96 5.46 15.29
CA GLY A 38 -18.19 5.93 15.94
C GLY A 38 -18.07 7.23 16.74
N GLY A 39 -17.33 8.22 16.24
CA GLY A 39 -17.34 9.60 16.74
C GLY A 39 -17.64 10.60 15.63
N ASP A 40 -17.81 11.88 16.00
CA ASP A 40 -18.15 12.95 15.06
C ASP A 40 -17.07 13.07 13.97
N SER A 41 -17.50 12.91 12.73
CA SER A 41 -16.68 13.06 11.53
C SER A 41 -16.41 14.54 11.27
N ASN A 42 -15.71 15.21 12.20
CA ASN A 42 -15.08 16.45 11.83
C ASN A 42 -13.88 16.08 10.95
N ASN A 43 -14.01 16.37 9.66
CA ASN A 43 -13.22 15.89 8.52
C ASN A 43 -11.73 16.34 8.51
N ASN A 44 -11.17 16.61 9.69
CA ASN A 44 -9.85 17.18 9.93
C ASN A 44 -8.96 16.23 10.74
N HIS A 45 -9.15 14.90 10.62
CA HIS A 45 -8.18 13.95 11.15
C HIS A 45 -6.86 14.11 10.41
N GLN A 46 -5.95 14.84 11.06
CA GLN A 46 -4.58 14.98 10.63
C GLN A 46 -3.98 13.59 10.51
N GLN A 47 -3.61 13.21 9.28
CA GLN A 47 -3.00 11.92 9.02
C GLN A 47 -1.69 11.84 9.81
N VAL A 48 -1.54 10.81 10.62
CA VAL A 48 -0.37 10.60 11.47
C VAL A 48 0.61 9.68 10.74
N HIS A 49 1.90 9.98 10.82
CA HIS A 49 2.94 9.13 10.26
C HIS A 49 2.92 7.72 10.88
N SER A 50 3.09 6.70 10.04
CA SER A 50 3.08 5.31 10.47
C SER A 50 4.35 4.95 11.23
N ARG A 51 4.19 4.42 12.45
CA ARG A 51 5.30 3.98 13.32
C ARG A 51 6.10 2.82 12.74
N THR A 52 5.47 1.98 11.92
CA THR A 52 6.07 0.78 11.33
C THR A 52 6.20 0.91 9.83
N ARG A 53 7.19 0.22 9.25
CA ARG A 53 7.41 0.19 7.80
C ARG A 53 7.97 -1.17 7.38
N CYS A 54 7.37 -1.78 6.36
CA CYS A 54 7.85 -3.06 5.83
C CYS A 54 9.22 -2.90 5.16
N ASN A 55 10.13 -3.82 5.47
CA ASN A 55 11.38 -4.00 4.73
C ASN A 55 11.33 -5.35 4.00
N ILE A 56 11.02 -5.30 2.70
CA ILE A 56 10.85 -6.51 1.87
C ILE A 56 12.04 -7.46 1.97
N LYS A 57 13.28 -6.95 1.96
CA LYS A 57 14.48 -7.80 2.02
C LYS A 57 14.61 -8.53 3.35
N LEU A 58 14.23 -7.91 4.46
CA LEU A 58 14.37 -8.49 5.79
C LEU A 58 13.17 -9.33 6.19
N ASP A 59 11.96 -8.83 5.91
CA ASP A 59 10.71 -9.32 6.46
C ASP A 59 10.08 -10.45 5.64
N SER A 60 10.35 -10.49 4.33
CA SER A 60 9.80 -11.53 3.45
C SER A 60 10.39 -12.89 3.78
N GLY A 61 9.58 -13.93 3.65
CA GLY A 61 9.96 -15.31 3.86
C GLY A 61 8.75 -16.23 3.83
N TYR A 62 8.98 -17.53 4.03
CA TYR A 62 7.88 -18.49 4.06
C TYR A 62 7.03 -18.32 5.33
N THR A 63 5.73 -18.55 5.20
CA THR A 63 4.74 -18.59 6.28
C THR A 63 3.98 -19.92 6.29
N LYS A 64 2.89 -20.03 7.07
CA LYS A 64 2.01 -21.21 6.98
C LYS A 64 1.23 -21.22 5.67
N ALA A 65 0.95 -20.05 5.09
CA ALA A 65 0.23 -19.92 3.83
C ALA A 65 0.94 -20.66 2.69
N ASP A 66 2.27 -20.68 2.67
CA ASP A 66 3.04 -21.39 1.63
C ASP A 66 2.85 -22.91 1.65
N LYS A 67 2.37 -23.50 2.77
CA LYS A 67 2.07 -24.93 2.85
C LYS A 67 0.76 -25.29 2.16
N HIS A 68 -0.21 -24.38 2.21
CA HIS A 68 -1.53 -24.56 1.62
C HIS A 68 -1.58 -23.71 0.36
N ARG A 69 -1.23 -24.30 -0.79
CA ARG A 69 -1.30 -23.59 -2.08
C ARG A 69 -2.77 -23.33 -2.41
N LEU A 70 -3.30 -22.21 -1.93
CA LEU A 70 -4.62 -21.69 -2.28
C LEU A 70 -4.68 -21.40 -3.78
N LYS A 71 -5.87 -21.55 -4.36
CA LYS A 71 -6.12 -21.19 -5.75
C LYS A 71 -5.92 -19.70 -5.99
N GLU A 72 -6.32 -18.87 -5.02
CA GLU A 72 -6.09 -17.43 -5.00
C GLU A 72 -5.17 -17.10 -3.81
N PRO A 73 -3.97 -16.57 -4.05
CA PRO A 73 -3.03 -16.24 -2.99
C PRO A 73 -3.48 -14.99 -2.24
N ILE A 74 -3.50 -15.07 -0.90
CA ILE A 74 -3.82 -13.93 -0.04
C ILE A 74 -2.56 -13.47 0.68
N PHE A 75 -2.25 -12.19 0.52
CA PHE A 75 -1.09 -11.55 1.11
C PHE A 75 -1.42 -10.94 2.46
N CYS A 76 -0.43 -10.90 3.36
CA CYS A 76 -0.63 -10.36 4.69
C CYS A 76 -0.68 -8.82 4.65
N LEU A 77 -1.81 -8.22 5.04
CA LEU A 77 -1.95 -6.75 5.12
C LEU A 77 -0.99 -6.15 6.16
N TYR A 78 -0.85 -6.81 7.31
CA TYR A 78 0.06 -6.35 8.37
C TYR A 78 1.53 -6.44 7.94
N PHE A 79 1.88 -7.45 7.13
CA PHE A 79 3.21 -7.55 6.55
C PHE A 79 3.52 -6.35 5.65
N ALA A 80 2.58 -5.97 4.77
CA ALA A 80 2.72 -4.80 3.91
C ALA A 80 2.91 -3.52 4.74
N ARG A 81 2.22 -3.38 5.87
CA ARG A 81 2.32 -2.23 6.79
C ARG A 81 3.52 -2.28 7.76
N GLY A 82 4.28 -3.38 7.77
CA GLY A 82 5.42 -3.52 8.66
C GLY A 82 5.08 -3.93 10.10
N SER A 83 3.87 -4.46 10.35
CA SER A 83 3.33 -4.65 11.70
C SER A 83 2.88 -6.09 12.00
N CYS A 84 3.27 -7.08 11.20
CA CYS A 84 2.90 -8.48 11.44
C CYS A 84 3.70 -9.07 12.61
N CYS A 85 2.99 -9.53 13.64
CA CYS A 85 3.55 -10.19 14.80
C CYS A 85 3.71 -11.72 14.66
N MET A 86 3.17 -12.31 13.60
CA MET A 86 3.12 -13.76 13.44
C MET A 86 4.33 -14.36 12.71
N GLY A 87 5.05 -13.56 11.89
CA GLY A 87 6.20 -14.01 11.10
C GLY A 87 5.93 -15.32 10.35
N LYS A 88 6.79 -16.32 10.52
CA LYS A 88 6.64 -17.67 9.91
C LYS A 88 5.31 -18.37 10.22
N ASN A 89 4.63 -17.99 11.31
CA ASN A 89 3.38 -18.58 11.74
C ASN A 89 2.15 -17.88 11.13
N CYS A 90 2.34 -16.84 10.31
CA CYS A 90 1.24 -16.13 9.66
C CYS A 90 0.48 -17.05 8.69
N GLU A 91 -0.84 -16.89 8.65
CA GLU A 91 -1.75 -17.63 7.76
C GLU A 91 -1.82 -17.01 6.36
N TYR A 92 -1.20 -15.85 6.17
CA TYR A 92 -1.14 -15.12 4.91
C TYR A 92 0.30 -15.03 4.40
N LEU A 93 0.47 -14.74 3.11
CA LEU A 93 1.78 -14.73 2.45
C LEU A 93 2.62 -13.50 2.84
N HIS A 94 3.91 -13.72 3.11
CA HIS A 94 4.92 -12.68 3.37
C HIS A 94 5.92 -12.60 2.20
N ARG A 95 5.41 -12.29 1.02
CA ARG A 95 6.19 -12.02 -0.19
C ARG A 95 5.44 -11.02 -1.05
N LEU A 96 6.08 -10.50 -2.09
CA LEU A 96 5.39 -9.66 -3.07
C LEU A 96 4.55 -10.52 -4.03
N PRO A 97 3.46 -9.94 -4.58
CA PRO A 97 2.78 -10.51 -5.73
C PRO A 97 3.72 -10.63 -6.94
N THR A 98 3.58 -11.74 -7.65
CA THR A 98 4.29 -12.12 -8.87
C THR A 98 3.30 -12.30 -10.01
N ASP A 99 3.77 -12.34 -11.26
CA ASP A 99 2.92 -12.49 -12.44
C ASP A 99 2.12 -13.81 -12.46
N ASP A 100 2.61 -14.83 -11.74
CA ASP A 100 1.95 -16.14 -11.62
C ASP A 100 0.78 -16.14 -10.62
N ASP A 101 0.62 -15.08 -9.83
CA ASP A 101 -0.42 -14.98 -8.82
C ASP A 101 -1.75 -14.52 -9.44
N LEU A 102 -2.73 -15.42 -9.46
CA LEU A 102 -4.07 -15.16 -9.97
C LEU A 102 -5.01 -14.83 -8.81
N VAL A 103 -5.52 -13.60 -8.77
CA VAL A 103 -6.49 -13.12 -7.77
C VAL A 103 -7.75 -12.65 -8.50
N SER A 104 -8.93 -12.99 -7.98
CA SER A 104 -10.20 -12.52 -8.55
C SER A 104 -10.26 -10.99 -8.60
N GLN A 105 -10.83 -10.44 -9.67
CA GLN A 105 -11.01 -8.98 -9.80
C GLN A 105 -11.94 -8.40 -8.73
N THR A 106 -12.78 -9.21 -8.09
CA THR A 106 -13.67 -8.80 -7.00
C THR A 106 -12.95 -8.58 -5.67
N HIS A 107 -11.73 -9.10 -5.51
CA HIS A 107 -10.94 -8.98 -4.29
C HIS A 107 -9.60 -8.29 -4.56
N ASP A 108 -9.07 -7.59 -3.58
CA ASP A 108 -7.67 -7.14 -3.63
C ASP A 108 -6.71 -8.29 -3.23
N CYS A 109 -5.40 -8.05 -3.37
CA CYS A 109 -4.36 -9.01 -2.99
C CYS A 109 -4.39 -9.38 -1.49
N PHE A 110 -5.10 -8.62 -0.66
CA PHE A 110 -5.26 -8.90 0.78
C PHE A 110 -6.54 -9.69 1.08
N GLY A 111 -7.29 -10.13 0.05
CA GLY A 111 -8.52 -10.89 0.19
C GLY A 111 -9.73 -10.04 0.60
N ARG A 112 -9.64 -8.71 0.51
CA ARG A 112 -10.74 -7.81 0.84
C ARG A 112 -11.59 -7.55 -0.41
N GLU A 113 -12.90 -7.50 -0.25
CA GLU A 113 -13.82 -7.19 -1.34
C GLU A 113 -13.63 -5.76 -1.85
N LYS A 114 -13.55 -5.59 -3.17
CA LYS A 114 -13.59 -4.29 -3.84
C LYS A 114 -15.04 -3.81 -3.95
N PHE A 115 -15.22 -2.51 -4.11
CA PHE A 115 -16.54 -1.89 -4.26
C PHE A 115 -16.91 -1.68 -5.73
N SER A 116 -18.19 -1.38 -6.01
CA SER A 116 -18.66 -1.04 -7.36
C SER A 116 -18.08 0.28 -7.86
N ASP A 117 -17.86 1.20 -6.93
CA ASP A 117 -17.41 2.56 -7.17
C ASP A 117 -16.27 2.93 -6.22
N TYR A 118 -15.47 3.90 -6.64
CA TYR A 118 -14.47 4.49 -5.76
C TYR A 118 -15.14 5.38 -4.72
N ARG A 119 -14.47 5.55 -3.58
CA ARG A 119 -14.80 6.62 -2.63
C ARG A 119 -14.47 7.98 -3.25
N ASP A 120 -15.17 9.03 -2.82
CA ASP A 120 -14.95 10.40 -3.30
C ASP A 120 -13.50 10.90 -3.12
N ASP A 121 -12.81 10.42 -2.08
CA ASP A 121 -11.41 10.75 -1.79
C ASP A 121 -10.39 9.93 -2.61
N MET A 122 -10.87 8.99 -3.44
CA MET A 122 -10.13 7.96 -4.17
C MET A 122 -9.30 7.04 -3.25
N GLY A 123 -9.62 7.00 -1.95
CA GLY A 123 -9.04 6.09 -0.99
C GLY A 123 -9.63 4.68 -1.07
N GLY A 124 -9.54 3.93 0.02
CA GLY A 124 -10.17 2.63 0.15
C GLY A 124 -9.52 1.50 -0.67
N ILE A 125 -10.26 0.42 -0.89
CA ILE A 125 -9.74 -0.84 -1.44
C ILE A 125 -9.59 -0.74 -2.96
N GLY A 126 -10.57 -0.16 -3.64
CA GLY A 126 -10.60 0.00 -5.09
C GLY A 126 -11.94 -0.40 -5.67
N ASN A 127 -12.01 -0.43 -7.00
CA ASN A 127 -13.20 -0.72 -7.78
C ASN A 127 -13.02 -2.04 -8.55
N PHE A 128 -13.99 -2.96 -8.53
CA PHE A 128 -13.91 -4.20 -9.31
C PHE A 128 -14.26 -4.02 -10.80
N ASN A 129 -15.00 -2.98 -11.18
CA ASN A 129 -15.34 -2.68 -12.58
C ASN A 129 -14.14 -2.17 -13.40
N ARG A 130 -13.06 -1.75 -12.72
CA ARG A 130 -11.88 -1.17 -13.38
C ARG A 130 -10.58 -1.61 -12.73
N ILE A 131 -9.68 -2.13 -13.55
CA ILE A 131 -8.29 -2.41 -13.17
C ILE A 131 -7.53 -1.07 -13.10
N ASN A 132 -7.08 -0.68 -11.91
CA ASN A 132 -6.28 0.50 -11.69
C ASN A 132 -4.90 0.13 -11.16
N ARG A 133 -3.86 0.51 -11.91
CA ARG A 133 -2.46 0.21 -11.59
C ARG A 133 -1.67 1.46 -11.18
N THR A 134 -2.35 2.61 -11.11
CA THR A 134 -1.72 3.90 -10.90
C THR A 134 -2.11 4.45 -9.53
N LEU A 135 -1.08 4.78 -8.75
CA LEU A 135 -1.22 5.40 -7.45
C LEU A 135 -0.92 6.89 -7.57
N TYR A 136 -1.75 7.69 -6.91
CA TYR A 136 -1.45 9.08 -6.59
C TYR A 136 -0.67 9.13 -5.28
N ILE A 137 0.39 9.91 -5.26
CA ILE A 137 1.19 10.24 -4.09
C ILE A 137 1.11 11.74 -3.90
N GLY A 138 0.59 12.21 -2.77
CA GLY A 138 0.56 13.61 -2.41
C GLY A 138 1.14 13.87 -1.02
N ARG A 139 1.18 15.15 -0.63
CA ARG A 139 1.83 15.62 0.60
C ARG A 139 3.32 15.26 0.64
N ILE A 140 3.99 15.41 -0.50
CA ILE A 140 5.45 15.31 -0.59
C ILE A 140 6.00 16.66 -0.13
N ASN A 141 6.75 16.68 0.97
CA ASN A 141 7.17 17.94 1.61
C ASN A 141 8.36 18.58 0.88
N ASN A 142 9.29 17.77 0.36
CA ASN A 142 10.56 18.23 -0.20
C ASN A 142 10.61 18.11 -1.73
N MET A 143 9.62 18.65 -2.44
CA MET A 143 9.61 18.61 -3.92
C MET A 143 10.72 19.43 -4.58
N SER A 144 11.31 20.39 -3.88
CA SER A 144 12.44 21.17 -4.39
C SER A 144 13.76 20.40 -4.43
N ASP A 145 13.81 19.20 -3.83
CA ASP A 145 14.98 18.32 -3.89
C ASP A 145 15.15 17.77 -5.32
N PRO A 146 16.28 18.02 -6.00
CA PRO A 146 16.54 17.47 -7.33
C PRO A 146 16.47 15.93 -7.40
N ASN A 147 16.61 15.26 -6.25
CA ASN A 147 16.60 13.79 -6.15
C ASN A 147 15.21 13.22 -5.80
N VAL A 148 14.16 14.03 -5.77
CA VAL A 148 12.82 13.59 -5.38
C VAL A 148 12.28 12.45 -6.26
N GLU A 149 12.52 12.50 -7.56
CA GLU A 149 12.12 11.42 -8.48
C GLU A 149 12.85 10.11 -8.16
N LEU A 150 14.14 10.19 -7.85
CA LEU A 150 14.94 9.03 -7.43
C LEU A 150 14.42 8.47 -6.11
N LYS A 151 14.12 9.33 -5.12
CA LYS A 151 13.53 8.91 -3.84
C LYS A 151 12.20 8.19 -4.04
N ILE A 152 11.31 8.73 -4.87
CA ILE A 152 10.03 8.08 -5.19
C ILE A 152 10.30 6.73 -5.86
N SER A 153 11.16 6.70 -6.87
CA SER A 153 11.54 5.47 -7.56
C SER A 153 12.07 4.40 -6.60
N GLU A 154 13.01 4.75 -5.71
CA GLU A 154 13.60 3.82 -4.75
C GLU A 154 12.59 3.27 -3.74
N ASN A 155 11.70 4.13 -3.24
CA ASN A 155 10.70 3.73 -2.26
C ASN A 155 9.60 2.87 -2.86
N PHE A 156 9.22 3.08 -4.12
CA PHE A 156 8.12 2.35 -4.75
C PHE A 156 8.58 1.12 -5.56
N LYS A 157 9.80 1.12 -6.13
CA LYS A 157 10.31 -0.01 -6.92
C LYS A 157 10.48 -1.30 -6.12
N GLN A 158 10.60 -1.19 -4.79
CA GLN A 158 10.74 -2.35 -3.92
C GLN A 158 9.49 -3.22 -3.85
N PHE A 159 8.32 -2.72 -4.27
CA PHE A 159 7.04 -3.45 -4.18
C PHE A 159 6.62 -4.13 -5.48
N GLY A 160 7.32 -3.87 -6.58
CA GLY A 160 7.04 -4.46 -7.89
C GLY A 160 7.55 -3.60 -9.04
N ASP A 161 7.38 -4.11 -10.26
CA ASP A 161 7.82 -3.45 -11.48
C ASP A 161 6.99 -2.21 -11.79
N ILE A 162 7.68 -1.07 -11.93
CA ILE A 162 7.09 0.21 -12.29
C ILE A 162 7.11 0.38 -13.81
N GLU A 163 5.97 0.74 -14.38
CA GLU A 163 5.82 1.09 -15.80
C GLU A 163 6.17 2.56 -16.05
N LYS A 164 5.69 3.48 -15.19
CA LYS A 164 5.91 4.92 -15.35
C LYS A 164 5.83 5.64 -14.02
N ILE A 165 6.71 6.63 -13.84
CA ILE A 165 6.62 7.62 -12.77
C ILE A 165 6.44 8.99 -13.43
N ARG A 166 5.49 9.79 -12.92
CA ARG A 166 5.29 11.17 -13.35
C ARG A 166 5.21 12.05 -12.12
N VAL A 167 6.10 13.02 -12.03
CA VAL A 167 6.17 13.96 -10.91
C VAL A 167 5.68 15.33 -11.37
N ILE A 168 4.81 15.96 -10.58
CA ILE A 168 4.25 17.29 -10.85
C ILE A 168 4.65 18.21 -9.70
N HIS A 169 5.78 18.88 -9.89
CA HIS A 169 6.42 19.75 -8.90
C HIS A 169 5.47 20.86 -8.41
N GLU A 170 4.73 21.52 -9.31
CA GLU A 170 3.81 22.61 -8.99
C GLU A 170 2.71 22.23 -7.99
N LYS A 171 2.30 20.96 -7.98
CA LYS A 171 1.21 20.46 -7.14
C LYS A 171 1.71 19.66 -5.93
N ASN A 172 3.02 19.43 -5.82
CA ASN A 172 3.62 18.53 -4.83
C ASN A 172 3.00 17.12 -4.85
N ILE A 173 2.81 16.59 -6.06
CA ILE A 173 2.24 15.25 -6.29
C ILE A 173 3.09 14.43 -7.26
N ALA A 174 2.96 13.12 -7.14
CA ALA A 174 3.50 12.17 -8.10
C ALA A 174 2.47 11.09 -8.42
N PHE A 175 2.64 10.48 -9.58
CA PHE A 175 1.90 9.32 -10.03
C PHE A 175 2.88 8.18 -10.28
N VAL A 176 2.63 7.04 -9.64
CA VAL A 176 3.42 5.82 -9.84
C VAL A 176 2.49 4.77 -10.42
N ARG A 177 2.84 4.28 -11.60
CA ARG A 177 2.10 3.25 -12.30
C ARG A 177 2.90 1.95 -12.32
N TYR A 178 2.30 0.89 -11.78
CA TYR A 178 2.87 -0.47 -11.82
C TYR A 178 2.45 -1.21 -13.09
N LYS A 179 3.20 -2.26 -13.45
CA LYS A 179 2.80 -3.19 -14.50
C LYS A 179 1.56 -4.01 -14.10
N ASN A 180 1.48 -4.40 -12.83
CA ASN A 180 0.44 -5.24 -12.27
C ASN A 180 -0.43 -4.51 -11.23
N GLU A 181 -1.71 -4.85 -11.19
CA GLU A 181 -2.65 -4.31 -10.21
C GLU A 181 -2.30 -4.74 -8.78
N LEU A 182 -1.93 -6.01 -8.59
CA LEU A 182 -1.63 -6.56 -7.26
C LEU A 182 -0.45 -5.83 -6.58
N ASN A 183 0.59 -5.48 -7.35
CA ASN A 183 1.70 -4.69 -6.81
C ASN A 183 1.28 -3.25 -6.47
N ALA A 184 0.36 -2.65 -7.24
CA ALA A 184 -0.19 -1.33 -6.90
C ALA A 184 -1.04 -1.37 -5.62
N GLN A 185 -1.90 -2.38 -5.46
CA GLN A 185 -2.68 -2.61 -4.25
C GLN A 185 -1.76 -2.80 -3.03
N PHE A 186 -0.71 -3.62 -3.18
CA PHE A 186 0.26 -3.86 -2.13
C PHE A 186 1.03 -2.59 -1.75
N ALA A 187 1.57 -1.88 -2.74
CA ALA A 187 2.34 -0.65 -2.53
C ALA A 187 1.49 0.47 -1.89
N LYS A 188 0.20 0.56 -2.25
CA LYS A 188 -0.73 1.52 -1.67
C LYS A 188 -0.81 1.35 -0.15
N GLU A 189 -1.02 0.13 0.34
CA GLU A 189 -1.12 -0.14 1.78
C GLU A 189 0.25 -0.02 2.48
N ALA A 190 1.34 -0.40 1.80
CA ALA A 190 2.68 -0.35 2.38
C ALA A 190 3.24 1.08 2.53
N MET A 191 2.89 1.97 1.60
CA MET A 191 3.37 3.37 1.58
C MET A 191 2.37 4.38 2.15
N ALA A 192 1.15 3.95 2.52
CA ALA A 192 0.19 4.80 3.19
C ALA A 192 0.79 5.35 4.50
N HIS A 193 0.71 6.67 4.68
CA HIS A 193 1.19 7.37 5.87
C HIS A 193 2.70 7.22 6.16
N GLN A 194 3.49 6.81 5.17
CA GLN A 194 4.95 6.77 5.25
C GLN A 194 5.57 8.10 4.84
N SER A 195 6.90 8.16 4.88
CA SER A 195 7.72 9.22 4.30
C SER A 195 8.68 8.67 3.24
N LEU A 196 9.12 9.53 2.32
CA LEU A 196 10.12 9.17 1.31
C LEU A 196 11.51 9.01 1.94
N ASP A 197 11.85 9.88 2.89
CA ASP A 197 13.11 9.84 3.63
C ASP A 197 12.94 9.07 4.94
N ARG A 198 13.79 8.05 5.15
CA ARG A 198 13.79 7.28 6.40
C ARG A 198 14.08 8.21 7.59
N GLY A 199 13.20 8.22 8.59
CA GLY A 199 13.31 9.05 9.78
C GLY A 199 12.62 10.42 9.69
N ASN A 200 12.05 10.79 8.53
CA ASN A 200 11.23 11.99 8.43
C ASN A 200 9.79 11.68 8.88
N GLU A 201 9.53 11.75 10.18
CA GLU A 201 8.19 11.51 10.77
C GLU A 201 7.22 12.68 10.54
N LYS A 202 7.72 13.83 10.08
CA LYS A 202 6.88 15.01 9.77
C LYS A 202 6.20 14.89 8.40
N GLU A 203 6.73 14.07 7.50
CA GLU A 203 6.13 13.83 6.19
C GLU A 203 5.17 12.64 6.26
N CYS A 204 3.89 12.88 6.02
CA CYS A 204 2.88 11.83 5.96
C CYS A 204 2.28 11.79 4.55
N LEU A 205 2.81 10.88 3.72
CA LEU A 205 2.37 10.71 2.34
C LEU A 205 0.91 10.30 2.26
N ASN A 206 0.18 10.95 1.36
CA ASN A 206 -1.17 10.56 1.00
C ASN A 206 -1.14 9.67 -0.25
N VAL A 207 -1.30 8.36 -0.06
CA VAL A 207 -1.30 7.37 -1.15
C VAL A 207 -2.72 6.89 -1.41
N ARG A 208 -3.22 7.14 -2.62
CA ARG A 208 -4.60 6.83 -3.03
C ARG A 208 -4.63 6.36 -4.48
N TRP A 209 -5.78 5.86 -4.93
CA TRP A 209 -5.97 5.51 -6.33
C TRP A 209 -5.92 6.76 -7.20
N ALA A 210 -5.24 6.68 -8.34
CA ALA A 210 -5.23 7.77 -9.30
C ALA A 210 -6.52 7.78 -10.12
N ASN A 211 -6.98 8.98 -10.45
CA ASN A 211 -7.98 9.19 -11.50
C ASN A 211 -7.39 8.88 -12.88
N GLU A 212 -8.25 8.86 -13.90
CA GLU A 212 -7.78 8.78 -15.29
C GLU A 212 -6.89 9.97 -15.63
N ASP A 213 -5.84 9.71 -16.40
CA ASP A 213 -5.01 10.79 -16.92
C ASP A 213 -5.89 11.62 -17.89
N PRO A 214 -6.02 12.94 -17.68
CA PRO A 214 -6.79 13.79 -18.59
C PRO A 214 -6.13 13.92 -19.97
N ASP A 215 -4.86 13.54 -20.12
CA ASP A 215 -4.16 13.56 -21.41
C ASP A 215 -4.80 12.60 -22.43
N PRO A 216 -5.34 13.10 -23.56
CA PRO A 216 -5.96 12.26 -24.58
C PRO A 216 -5.01 11.20 -25.16
N GLU A 217 -3.70 11.47 -25.23
CA GLU A 217 -2.74 10.48 -25.73
C GLU A 217 -2.56 9.32 -24.75
N ALA A 218 -2.49 9.62 -23.46
CA ALA A 218 -2.43 8.61 -22.40
C ALA A 218 -3.69 7.74 -22.42
N GLN A 219 -4.88 8.33 -22.59
CA GLN A 219 -6.14 7.60 -22.72
C GLN A 219 -6.16 6.69 -23.96
N ARG A 220 -5.70 7.18 -25.11
CA ARG A 220 -5.60 6.37 -26.34
C ARG A 220 -4.64 5.20 -26.17
N ARG A 221 -3.51 5.41 -25.47
CA ARG A 221 -2.52 4.36 -25.19
C ARG A 221 -3.10 3.27 -24.27
N GLU A 222 -3.84 3.67 -23.25
CA GLU A 222 -4.53 2.71 -22.37
C GLU A 222 -5.63 1.94 -23.08
N LYS A 223 -6.40 2.62 -23.92
CA LYS A 223 -7.45 1.97 -24.72
C LYS A 223 -6.84 0.91 -25.63
N ARG A 224 -5.76 1.22 -26.36
CA ARG A 224 -5.05 0.24 -27.21
C ARG A 224 -4.57 -0.97 -26.41
N LYS A 225 -3.91 -0.75 -25.27
CA LYS A 225 -3.43 -1.84 -24.39
C LYS A 225 -4.54 -2.72 -23.80
N ARG A 226 -5.78 -2.23 -23.75
CA ARG A 226 -6.94 -3.00 -23.26
C ARG A 226 -7.62 -3.79 -24.39
N GLU A 227 -7.43 -3.35 -25.63
CA GLU A 227 -7.97 -3.98 -26.84
C GLU A 227 -7.03 -5.06 -27.41
N GLU A 228 -5.71 -4.95 -27.14
CA GLU A 228 -4.68 -5.97 -27.37
C GLU A 228 -4.76 -7.13 -26.37
#